data_AF-A0A846AJB4-F1
#
_entry.id   AF-A0A846AJB4-F1
#
_cell.length_a   1.000
_cell.length_b   1.000
_cell.length_c   1.000
_cell.angle_alpha   90.00
_cell.angle_beta   90.00
_cell.angle_gamma   90.00
#
_symmetry.space_group_name_H-M   'P 1'
#
loop_
_entity.id
_entity.type
_entity.pdbx_description
1 polymer ?
#
loop_
_entity_poly.entity_id
_entity_poly.type
_entity_poly.pdbx_seq_one_letter_code
_entity_poly.pdbx_strand_id
1 'polypeptide(L)'
;MMKNFNQNQKKILFSVGVDKLESKFRKLSSPRFREYASFYDFEYHEITDYPSLDRKPHWIKVHYILKLMNQLNDGDLIAFLDADIAIVRGDIELTTSKSIGLSKACGDVFNTGVIAVRVNDFSRKFFEAVWNRTDCFEHLWQENLAVIKLLDNLSEAEIEKHIEILPNSLNVTLVRGEVPAYDKYITNPCKEPISNS
;
A
#
# COMPACT_ATOMS: atom_id res chain seq x y z
N MET A 1 -7.10 -34.27 13.94
CA MET A 1 -7.22 -33.76 12.56
C MET A 1 -6.12 -32.76 12.32
N MET A 2 -5.06 -33.13 11.60
CA MET A 2 -4.05 -32.18 11.14
C MET A 2 -4.65 -31.40 9.97
N LYS A 3 -4.84 -30.09 10.14
CA LYS A 3 -5.12 -29.20 9.01
C LYS A 3 -3.83 -29.12 8.19
N ASN A 4 -3.86 -29.67 6.98
CA ASN A 4 -2.82 -29.42 5.98
C ASN A 4 -2.84 -27.94 5.60
N PHE A 5 -2.06 -27.13 6.30
CA PHE A 5 -1.77 -25.74 5.93
C PHE A 5 -0.61 -25.74 4.95
N ASN A 6 -0.91 -25.95 3.68
CA ASN A 6 -0.02 -25.57 2.57
C ASN A 6 -0.86 -25.09 1.39
N GLN A 7 -1.82 -24.19 1.67
CA GLN A 7 -2.21 -23.22 0.66
C GLN A 7 -1.16 -22.11 0.73
N ASN A 8 -0.41 -21.91 -0.34
CA ASN A 8 0.45 -20.74 -0.47
C ASN A 8 -0.39 -19.49 -0.13
N GLN A 9 0.05 -18.72 0.86
CA GLN A 9 -0.58 -17.45 1.19
C GLN A 9 -0.64 -16.59 -0.07
N LYS A 10 -1.82 -16.10 -0.41
CA LYS A 10 -1.99 -15.23 -1.57
C LYS A 10 -1.40 -13.86 -1.26
N LYS A 11 -0.77 -13.26 -2.26
CA LYS A 11 -0.24 -11.90 -2.18
C LYS A 11 -0.84 -11.10 -3.34
N ILE A 12 -1.59 -10.06 -3.00
CA ILE A 12 -2.16 -9.13 -3.98
C ILE A 12 -1.44 -7.80 -3.86
N LEU A 13 -0.88 -7.30 -4.95
CA LEU A 13 -0.43 -5.91 -5.05
C LEU A 13 -1.45 -5.15 -5.91
N PHE A 14 -1.89 -3.98 -5.47
CA PHE A 14 -2.77 -3.15 -6.29
C PHE A 14 -2.42 -1.68 -6.23
N SER A 15 -2.83 -0.95 -7.26
CA SER A 15 -2.68 0.50 -7.37
C SER A 15 -3.88 1.11 -8.08
N VAL A 16 -4.20 2.36 -7.73
CA VAL A 16 -5.35 3.09 -8.29
C VAL A 16 -4.86 4.31 -9.04
N GLY A 17 -5.05 4.32 -10.36
CA GLY A 17 -4.83 5.48 -11.21
C GLY A 17 -6.03 5.69 -12.12
N VAL A 18 -7.03 6.40 -11.62
CA VAL A 18 -8.29 6.72 -12.33
C VAL A 18 -8.31 8.18 -12.78
N ASP A 19 -9.31 8.55 -13.58
CA ASP A 19 -9.55 9.91 -14.05
C ASP A 19 -8.28 10.55 -14.68
N LYS A 20 -7.91 11.75 -14.24
CA LYS A 20 -6.76 12.52 -14.74
C LYS A 20 -5.41 11.83 -14.49
N LEU A 21 -5.37 10.84 -13.60
CA LEU A 21 -4.14 10.10 -13.28
C LEU A 21 -3.91 8.91 -14.21
N GLU A 22 -4.95 8.39 -14.88
CA GLU A 22 -4.90 7.12 -15.62
C GLU A 22 -3.74 7.07 -16.62
N SER A 23 -3.67 8.05 -17.53
CA SER A 23 -2.66 8.06 -18.60
C SER A 23 -1.23 8.09 -18.06
N LYS A 24 -0.97 8.90 -17.01
CA LYS A 24 0.36 8.99 -16.40
C LYS A 24 0.70 7.71 -15.63
N PHE A 25 -0.26 7.18 -14.88
CA PHE A 25 -0.11 5.96 -14.10
C PHE A 25 0.25 4.76 -14.98
N ARG A 26 -0.53 4.54 -16.06
CA ARG A 26 -0.29 3.45 -17.02
C ARG A 26 1.07 3.57 -17.71
N LYS A 27 1.51 4.80 -17.99
CA LYS A 27 2.76 5.04 -18.71
C LYS A 27 4.00 4.94 -17.82
N LEU A 28 3.93 5.44 -16.59
CA LEU A 28 5.12 5.66 -15.75
C LEU A 28 5.26 4.61 -14.65
N SER A 29 4.23 4.40 -13.85
CA SER A 29 4.33 3.65 -12.59
C SER A 29 3.91 2.19 -12.75
N SER A 30 2.75 1.96 -13.38
CA SER A 30 2.16 0.62 -13.49
C SER A 30 3.07 -0.45 -14.14
N PRO A 31 3.85 -0.15 -15.20
CA PRO A 31 4.77 -1.14 -15.76
C PRO A 31 5.80 -1.62 -14.73
N ARG A 32 6.33 -0.72 -13.89
CA ARG A 32 7.28 -1.07 -12.83
C ARG A 32 6.62 -1.85 -11.70
N PHE A 33 5.38 -1.52 -11.35
CA PHE A 33 4.63 -2.26 -10.33
C PHE A 33 4.34 -3.69 -10.77
N ARG A 34 4.04 -3.90 -12.06
CA ARG A 34 3.85 -5.25 -12.63
C ARG A 34 5.13 -6.08 -12.61
N GLU A 35 6.27 -5.48 -12.94
CA GLU A 35 7.58 -6.14 -12.85
C GLU A 35 7.91 -6.52 -11.41
N TYR A 36 7.72 -5.59 -10.47
CA TYR A 36 7.92 -5.83 -9.04
C TYR A 36 6.99 -6.94 -8.50
N ALA A 37 5.71 -6.90 -8.87
CA ALA A 37 4.76 -7.93 -8.50
C ALA A 37 5.19 -9.32 -9.01
N SER A 38 5.62 -9.40 -10.26
CA SER A 38 6.13 -10.66 -10.83
C SER A 38 7.39 -11.14 -10.14
N PHE A 39 8.27 -10.26 -9.67
CA PHE A 39 9.51 -10.63 -8.98
C PHE A 39 9.23 -11.24 -7.60
N TYR A 40 8.21 -10.74 -6.90
CA TYR A 40 7.82 -11.20 -5.56
C TYR A 40 6.58 -12.10 -5.53
N ASP A 41 6.14 -12.66 -6.66
CA ASP A 41 4.95 -13.52 -6.73
C ASP A 41 3.67 -12.87 -6.15
N PHE A 42 3.47 -11.58 -6.41
CA PHE A 42 2.18 -10.91 -6.22
C PHE A 42 1.31 -11.08 -7.46
N GLU A 43 0.02 -11.32 -7.26
CA GLU A 43 -1.00 -11.01 -8.26
C GLU A 43 -1.19 -9.49 -8.31
N TYR A 44 -1.00 -8.88 -9.49
CA TYR A 44 -1.08 -7.43 -9.65
C TYR A 44 -2.43 -6.97 -10.19
N HIS A 45 -3.13 -6.14 -9.42
CA HIS A 45 -4.39 -5.51 -9.82
C HIS A 45 -4.16 -4.04 -10.19
N GLU A 46 -4.17 -3.76 -11.49
CA GLU A 46 -4.10 -2.39 -12.04
C GLU A 46 -5.51 -1.79 -12.12
N ILE A 47 -5.82 -0.83 -11.25
CA ILE A 47 -7.15 -0.20 -11.20
C ILE A 47 -7.10 1.14 -11.92
N THR A 48 -7.70 1.16 -13.12
CA THR A 48 -7.75 2.32 -14.02
C THR A 48 -9.17 2.77 -14.33
N ASP A 49 -10.13 1.91 -14.02
CA ASP A 49 -11.55 2.20 -13.98
C ASP A 49 -12.12 1.62 -12.67
N TYR A 50 -13.06 2.34 -12.06
CA TYR A 50 -13.69 1.92 -10.81
C TYR A 50 -15.13 2.43 -10.74
N PRO A 51 -16.09 1.62 -10.26
CA PRO A 51 -17.45 2.10 -10.04
C PRO A 51 -17.46 3.37 -9.19
N SER A 52 -18.28 4.33 -9.59
CA SER A 52 -18.46 5.57 -8.82
C SER A 52 -18.84 5.21 -7.39
N LEU A 53 -18.10 5.79 -6.45
CA LEU A 53 -18.42 5.74 -5.03
C LEU A 53 -19.14 7.03 -4.66
N ASP A 54 -19.94 6.98 -3.60
CA ASP A 54 -20.45 8.19 -2.93
C ASP A 54 -19.33 8.91 -2.12
N ARG A 55 -18.11 8.91 -2.67
CA ARG A 55 -16.87 9.43 -2.08
C ARG A 55 -15.87 9.80 -3.18
N LYS A 56 -14.96 10.71 -2.86
CA LYS A 56 -13.86 11.12 -3.75
C LYS A 56 -12.95 9.93 -4.09
N PRO A 57 -12.28 9.92 -5.26
CA PRO A 57 -11.46 8.79 -5.74
C PRO A 57 -10.38 8.27 -4.77
N HIS A 58 -9.86 9.12 -3.87
CA HIS A 58 -8.88 8.68 -2.85
C HIS A 58 -9.40 7.54 -1.95
N TRP A 59 -10.73 7.44 -1.78
CA TRP A 59 -11.37 6.38 -0.99
C TRP A 59 -11.44 5.02 -1.70
N ILE A 60 -11.12 4.94 -2.99
CA ILE A 60 -11.11 3.68 -3.74
C ILE A 60 -10.14 2.69 -3.09
N LYS A 61 -8.98 3.12 -2.59
CA LYS A 61 -8.00 2.22 -1.96
C LYS A 61 -8.59 1.50 -0.75
N VAL A 62 -9.31 2.22 0.13
CA VAL A 62 -9.94 1.66 1.32
C VAL A 62 -11.06 0.69 0.92
N HIS A 63 -11.92 1.11 -0.01
CA HIS A 63 -13.01 0.26 -0.52
C HIS A 63 -12.47 -1.03 -1.18
N TYR A 64 -11.37 -0.92 -1.93
CA TYR A 64 -10.76 -2.07 -2.59
C TYR A 64 -10.08 -3.03 -1.60
N ILE A 65 -9.43 -2.51 -0.54
CA ILE A 65 -8.91 -3.33 0.56
C ILE A 65 -10.04 -4.14 1.19
N LEU A 66 -11.17 -3.52 1.52
CA LEU A 66 -12.33 -4.22 2.08
C LEU A 66 -12.89 -5.27 1.11
N LYS A 67 -12.98 -4.95 -0.18
CA LYS A 67 -13.38 -5.90 -1.22
C LYS A 67 -12.46 -7.13 -1.26
N LEU A 68 -11.14 -6.92 -1.24
CA LEU A 68 -10.15 -8.00 -1.23
C LEU A 68 -10.22 -8.82 0.06
N MET A 69 -10.38 -8.18 1.22
CA MET A 69 -10.54 -8.89 2.49
C MET A 69 -11.71 -9.87 2.46
N ASN A 70 -12.82 -9.56 1.79
CA ASN A 70 -13.95 -10.47 1.65
C ASN A 70 -13.68 -11.69 0.74
N GLN A 71 -12.59 -11.67 -0.02
CA GLN A 71 -12.21 -12.72 -0.97
C GLN A 71 -10.98 -13.52 -0.52
N LEU A 72 -10.21 -12.98 0.42
CA LEU A 72 -8.94 -13.52 0.90
C LEU A 72 -9.09 -14.19 2.26
N ASN A 73 -8.23 -15.19 2.49
CA ASN A 73 -8.17 -15.93 3.74
C ASN A 73 -7.29 -15.22 4.76
N ASP A 74 -7.48 -15.55 6.04
CA ASP A 74 -6.59 -15.06 7.09
C ASP A 74 -5.13 -15.47 6.83
N GLY A 75 -4.23 -14.50 6.96
CA GLY A 75 -2.80 -14.63 6.67
C GLY A 75 -2.38 -14.18 5.27
N ASP A 76 -3.31 -14.06 4.31
CA ASP A 76 -3.04 -13.49 2.98
C ASP A 76 -2.58 -12.03 3.09
N LEU A 77 -1.85 -11.56 2.08
CA LEU A 77 -1.25 -10.23 2.04
C LEU A 77 -1.90 -9.36 0.97
N ILE A 78 -2.28 -8.14 1.36
CA ILE A 78 -2.69 -7.07 0.46
C ILE A 78 -1.64 -5.97 0.55
N ALA A 79 -1.00 -5.64 -0.56
CA ALA A 79 -0.08 -4.52 -0.70
C ALA A 79 -0.70 -3.44 -1.59
N PHE A 80 -0.44 -2.18 -1.25
CA PHE A 80 -0.92 -1.02 -2.00
C PHE A 80 0.20 -0.02 -2.25
N LEU A 81 0.26 0.50 -3.47
CA LEU A 81 1.11 1.62 -3.89
C LEU A 81 0.24 2.69 -4.56
N ASP A 82 0.35 3.94 -4.11
CA ASP A 82 -0.23 5.09 -4.81
C ASP A 82 0.33 5.19 -6.24
N ALA A 83 -0.49 5.70 -7.17
CA ALA A 83 -0.15 5.75 -8.58
C ALA A 83 1.04 6.67 -8.93
N ASP A 84 1.40 7.59 -8.03
CA ASP A 84 2.53 8.52 -8.17
C ASP A 84 3.81 8.02 -7.49
N ILE A 85 3.83 6.79 -6.97
CA ILE A 85 5.03 6.16 -6.42
C ILE A 85 5.95 5.62 -7.52
N ALA A 86 7.25 5.74 -7.30
CA ALA A 86 8.29 5.13 -8.10
C ALA A 86 9.06 4.07 -7.29
N ILE A 87 9.21 2.87 -7.86
CA ILE A 87 10.04 1.80 -7.28
C ILE A 87 11.49 2.00 -7.75
N VAL A 88 12.35 2.38 -6.82
CA VAL A 88 13.79 2.60 -7.07
C VAL A 88 14.68 1.48 -6.50
N ARG A 89 14.16 0.70 -5.55
CA ARG A 89 14.77 -0.51 -4.98
C ARG A 89 13.77 -1.65 -5.11
N GLY A 90 14.03 -2.52 -6.08
CA GLY A 90 13.17 -3.67 -6.39
C GLY A 90 13.49 -4.93 -5.60
N ASP A 91 14.49 -4.86 -4.73
CA ASP A 91 15.06 -5.96 -3.96
C ASP A 91 14.57 -6.01 -2.51
N ILE A 92 13.63 -5.14 -2.14
CA ILE A 92 12.91 -5.16 -0.86
C ILE A 92 11.45 -5.51 -1.10
N GLU A 93 10.96 -6.58 -0.46
CA GLU A 93 9.56 -6.99 -0.52
C GLU A 93 8.67 -6.09 0.34
N LEU A 94 7.54 -5.64 -0.22
CA LEU A 94 6.51 -4.88 0.47
C LEU A 94 5.62 -5.84 1.23
N THR A 95 5.98 -6.07 2.49
CA THR A 95 5.30 -7.01 3.39
C THR A 95 5.18 -6.40 4.79
N THR A 96 4.54 -7.12 5.71
CA THR A 96 4.48 -6.76 7.12
C THR A 96 4.46 -8.00 8.00
N SER A 97 5.18 -8.02 9.12
CA SER A 97 5.10 -9.11 10.11
C SER A 97 3.91 -8.96 11.06
N LYS A 98 3.19 -7.83 11.01
CA LYS A 98 2.03 -7.52 11.87
C LYS A 98 0.72 -7.51 11.07
N SER A 99 -0.31 -6.86 11.60
CA SER A 99 -1.60 -6.74 10.90
C SER A 99 -1.55 -5.70 9.79
N ILE A 100 -0.90 -4.56 10.03
CA ILE A 100 -0.82 -3.45 9.08
C ILE A 100 0.60 -2.85 9.13
N GLY A 101 1.26 -2.78 7.98
CA GLY A 101 2.45 -2.01 7.74
C GLY A 101 2.11 -0.67 7.08
N LEU A 102 2.52 0.42 7.72
CA LEU A 102 2.35 1.79 7.21
C LEU A 102 3.69 2.50 7.14
N SER A 103 3.83 3.34 6.14
CA SER A 103 4.95 4.27 6.05
C SER A 103 4.73 5.54 6.88
N LYS A 104 5.83 6.24 7.18
CA LYS A 104 5.80 7.62 7.69
C LYS A 104 6.37 8.57 6.64
N ALA A 105 5.75 9.75 6.53
CA ALA A 105 6.26 10.85 5.72
C ALA A 105 7.02 11.87 6.59
N CYS A 106 7.41 13.00 6.01
CA CYS A 106 8.05 14.09 6.73
C CYS A 106 7.24 14.52 7.96
N GLY A 107 7.92 14.72 9.10
CA GLY A 107 7.30 15.09 10.38
C GLY A 107 6.70 13.91 11.16
N ASP A 108 7.15 12.67 10.90
CA ASP A 108 6.70 11.45 11.58
C ASP A 108 5.20 11.11 11.44
N VAL A 109 4.53 11.74 10.48
CA VAL A 109 3.11 11.54 10.19
C VAL A 109 2.93 10.29 9.33
N PHE A 110 1.98 9.42 9.70
CA PHE A 110 1.64 8.24 8.90
C PHE A 110 1.15 8.61 7.49
N ASN A 111 1.57 7.80 6.53
CA ASN A 111 1.22 7.93 5.11
C ASN A 111 0.72 6.60 4.54
N THR A 112 -0.42 6.66 3.87
CA THR A 112 -1.15 5.54 3.25
C THR A 112 -0.87 5.38 1.75
N GLY A 113 0.16 6.05 1.23
CA GLY A 113 0.63 5.85 -0.14
C GLY A 113 1.34 4.52 -0.33
N VAL A 114 1.89 3.97 0.75
CA VAL A 114 2.45 2.61 0.80
C VAL A 114 1.86 1.89 2.00
N ILE A 115 1.17 0.78 1.73
CA ILE A 115 0.52 -0.03 2.76
C ILE A 115 0.81 -1.50 2.49
N ALA A 116 1.11 -2.24 3.54
CA ALA A 116 1.02 -3.70 3.56
C ALA A 116 -0.02 -4.12 4.60
N VAL A 117 -0.94 -5.02 4.27
CA VAL A 117 -2.02 -5.44 5.15
C VAL A 117 -2.07 -6.95 5.17
N ARG A 118 -1.88 -7.54 6.34
CA ARG A 118 -2.11 -8.95 6.56
C ARG A 118 -3.55 -9.16 6.94
N VAL A 119 -4.27 -9.98 6.17
CA VAL A 119 -5.68 -10.26 6.42
C VAL A 119 -5.84 -10.99 7.74
N ASN A 120 -6.55 -10.37 8.68
CA ASN A 120 -6.95 -10.94 9.98
C ASN A 120 -8.10 -10.09 10.57
N ASP A 121 -8.61 -10.51 11.73
CA ASP A 121 -9.68 -9.81 12.45
C ASP A 121 -9.37 -8.34 12.75
N PHE A 122 -8.13 -8.01 13.12
CA PHE A 122 -7.76 -6.63 13.43
C PHE A 122 -7.79 -5.77 12.18
N SER A 123 -7.14 -6.20 11.09
CA SER A 123 -7.09 -5.42 9.86
C SER A 123 -8.49 -5.20 9.28
N ARG A 124 -9.37 -6.20 9.35
CA ARG A 124 -10.77 -6.08 8.90
C ARG A 124 -11.50 -4.97 9.66
N LYS A 125 -11.52 -5.06 10.99
CA LYS A 125 -12.15 -4.06 11.86
C LYS A 125 -11.56 -2.67 11.68
N PHE A 126 -10.23 -2.59 11.52
CA PHE A 126 -9.54 -1.33 11.30
C PHE A 126 -10.00 -0.65 10.00
N PHE A 127 -9.96 -1.35 8.85
CA PHE A 127 -10.36 -0.76 7.57
C PHE A 127 -11.87 -0.53 7.47
N GLU A 128 -12.70 -1.32 8.15
CA GLU A 128 -14.13 -1.02 8.31
C GLU A 128 -14.34 0.28 9.08
N ALA A 129 -13.59 0.49 10.17
CA ALA A 129 -13.62 1.74 10.91
C ALA A 129 -13.12 2.92 10.07
N VAL A 130 -12.04 2.75 9.28
CA VAL A 130 -11.54 3.78 8.34
C VAL A 130 -12.65 4.15 7.36
N TRP A 131 -13.27 3.14 6.73
CA TRP A 131 -14.38 3.36 5.81
C TRP A 131 -15.56 4.07 6.49
N ASN A 132 -15.88 3.77 7.73
CA ASN A 132 -17.03 4.39 8.40
C ASN A 132 -16.77 5.84 8.87
N ARG A 133 -15.55 6.39 8.73
CA ARG A 133 -15.26 7.81 9.01
C ARG A 133 -15.86 8.71 7.94
N THR A 134 -16.76 9.60 8.34
CA THR A 134 -17.38 10.61 7.46
C THR A 134 -16.85 12.04 7.69
N ASP A 135 -16.19 12.27 8.81
CA ASP A 135 -15.66 13.58 9.22
C ASP A 135 -14.34 13.97 8.50
N CYS A 136 -13.87 13.14 7.56
CA CYS A 136 -12.61 13.34 6.84
C CYS A 136 -12.80 13.70 5.36
N PHE A 137 -14.03 13.75 4.84
CA PHE A 137 -14.30 13.87 3.40
C PHE A 137 -13.84 15.19 2.77
N GLU A 138 -13.87 16.28 3.55
CA GLU A 138 -13.46 17.60 3.08
C GLU A 138 -11.99 17.95 3.38
N HIS A 139 -11.30 17.13 4.16
CA HIS A 139 -9.89 17.36 4.43
C HIS A 139 -9.02 16.96 3.24
N LEU A 140 -7.94 17.69 2.97
CA LEU A 140 -7.03 17.39 1.85
C LEU A 140 -6.42 15.98 1.92
N TRP A 141 -6.22 15.46 3.13
CA TRP A 141 -5.66 14.11 3.37
C TRP A 141 -6.70 13.00 3.40
N GLN A 142 -8.01 13.30 3.41
CA GLN A 142 -9.11 12.35 3.28
C GLN A 142 -8.93 11.04 4.08
N GLU A 143 -8.81 9.90 3.39
CA GLU A 143 -8.64 8.59 4.02
C GLU A 143 -7.38 8.50 4.89
N ASN A 144 -6.29 9.20 4.52
CA ASN A 144 -5.05 9.17 5.29
C ASN A 144 -5.28 9.81 6.66
N LEU A 145 -6.10 10.87 6.72
CA LEU A 145 -6.53 11.45 7.98
C LEU A 145 -7.43 10.49 8.78
N ALA A 146 -8.32 9.75 8.11
CA ALA A 146 -9.15 8.74 8.78
C ALA A 146 -8.28 7.64 9.42
N VAL A 147 -7.23 7.18 8.73
CA VAL A 147 -6.23 6.25 9.27
C VAL A 147 -5.50 6.86 10.46
N ILE A 148 -4.93 8.07 10.33
CA ILE A 148 -4.22 8.76 11.43
C ILE A 148 -5.10 8.87 12.67
N LYS A 149 -6.33 9.39 12.52
CA LYS A 149 -7.25 9.57 13.65
C LYS A 149 -7.64 8.25 14.33
N LEU A 150 -7.63 7.13 13.59
CA LEU A 150 -7.88 5.82 14.20
C LEU A 150 -6.65 5.31 14.93
N LEU A 151 -5.45 5.50 14.38
CA LEU A 151 -4.20 5.17 15.06
C LEU A 151 -4.04 5.95 16.37
N ASP A 152 -4.40 7.25 16.39
CA ASP A 152 -4.36 8.09 17.59
C ASP A 152 -5.30 7.62 18.71
N ASN A 153 -6.31 6.80 18.38
CA ASN A 153 -7.25 6.23 19.35
C ASN A 153 -6.83 4.83 19.83
N LEU A 154 -5.80 4.21 19.23
CA LEU A 154 -5.28 2.93 19.69
C LEU A 154 -4.38 3.12 20.91
N SER A 155 -4.41 2.16 21.82
CA SER A 155 -3.42 2.10 22.91
C SER A 155 -2.01 1.79 22.36
N GLU A 156 -0.97 2.16 23.11
CA GLU A 156 0.41 1.84 22.75
C GLU A 156 0.61 0.33 22.53
N ALA A 157 -0.01 -0.50 23.37
CA ALA A 157 0.04 -1.96 23.25
C ALA A 157 -0.63 -2.47 21.96
N GLU A 158 -1.72 -1.84 21.50
CA GLU A 158 -2.35 -2.17 20.22
C GLU A 158 -1.48 -1.75 19.04
N ILE A 159 -0.87 -0.56 19.09
CA ILE A 159 0.08 -0.10 18.08
C ILE A 159 1.27 -1.06 18.00
N GLU A 160 1.89 -1.39 19.13
CA GLU A 160 3.02 -2.31 19.18
C GLU A 160 2.65 -3.69 18.63
N LYS A 161 1.46 -4.19 18.93
CA LYS A 161 1.02 -5.51 18.49
C LYS A 161 0.64 -5.56 17.01
N HIS A 162 -0.04 -4.53 16.50
CA HIS A 162 -0.74 -4.62 15.22
C HIS A 162 -0.17 -3.73 14.11
N ILE A 163 0.57 -2.68 14.45
CA ILE A 163 1.06 -1.68 13.49
C ILE A 163 2.58 -1.79 13.36
N GLU A 164 3.04 -1.96 12.13
CA GLU A 164 4.45 -1.92 11.76
C GLU A 164 4.74 -0.61 11.03
N ILE A 165 5.80 0.07 11.46
CA ILE A 165 6.33 1.21 10.70
C ILE A 165 7.26 0.62 9.64
N LEU A 166 6.84 0.71 8.39
CA LEU A 166 7.64 0.26 7.25
C LEU A 166 8.92 1.12 7.16
N PRO A 167 10.06 0.53 6.77
CA PRO A 167 11.30 1.28 6.61
C PRO A 167 11.13 2.42 5.60
N ASN A 168 11.77 3.55 5.86
CA ASN A 168 11.70 4.74 5.00
C ASN A 168 12.11 4.46 3.54
N SER A 169 12.92 3.41 3.30
CA SER A 169 13.26 2.96 1.94
C SER A 169 12.06 2.54 1.10
N LEU A 170 10.91 2.24 1.72
CA LEU A 170 9.67 1.86 1.04
C LEU A 170 8.77 3.06 0.73
N ASN A 171 8.95 4.22 1.37
CA ASN A 171 8.22 5.45 1.04
C ASN A 171 9.07 6.68 1.33
N VAL A 172 9.68 7.23 0.28
CA VAL A 172 10.44 8.48 0.33
C VAL A 172 9.64 9.57 -0.38
N THR A 173 9.15 10.55 0.38
CA THR A 173 8.62 11.78 -0.20
C THR A 173 9.77 12.65 -0.66
N LEU A 174 9.90 12.86 -1.97
CA LEU A 174 10.87 13.81 -2.53
C LEU A 174 10.41 15.24 -2.24
N VAL A 175 11.27 16.05 -1.64
CA VAL A 175 11.00 17.48 -1.47
C VAL A 175 11.22 18.17 -2.80
N ARG A 176 10.36 19.13 -3.17
CA ARG A 176 10.48 19.90 -4.42
C ARG A 176 11.88 20.51 -4.56
N GLY A 177 12.66 20.04 -5.54
CA GLY A 177 14.06 20.43 -5.76
C GLY A 177 15.05 19.27 -5.56
N GLU A 178 14.63 18.21 -4.87
CA GLU A 178 15.33 16.93 -4.84
C GLU A 178 14.96 16.14 -6.08
N VAL A 179 15.89 16.07 -7.02
CA VAL A 179 15.80 15.18 -8.17
C VAL A 179 16.66 13.96 -7.80
N PRO A 180 16.08 12.83 -7.35
CA PRO A 180 16.81 11.59 -7.52
C PRO A 180 17.01 11.47 -9.03
N ALA A 181 18.22 11.18 -9.45
CA ALA A 181 18.50 11.04 -10.87
C ALA A 181 17.64 9.89 -11.42
N TYR A 182 16.44 10.22 -11.93
CA TYR A 182 15.55 9.28 -12.61
C TYR A 182 16.34 8.58 -13.73
N ASP A 183 17.29 9.30 -14.33
CA ASP A 183 18.21 8.81 -15.34
C ASP A 183 19.13 7.68 -14.83
N LYS A 184 19.46 7.63 -13.53
CA LYS A 184 20.26 6.53 -12.95
C LYS A 184 19.45 5.26 -12.71
N TYR A 185 18.11 5.34 -12.70
CA TYR A 185 17.20 4.20 -12.51
C TYR A 185 16.36 3.93 -13.77
N ILE A 186 16.86 4.36 -14.94
CA ILE A 186 16.27 3.98 -16.24
C ILE A 186 16.30 2.45 -16.39
N THR A 187 17.33 1.80 -15.84
CA THR A 187 17.43 0.34 -15.73
C THR A 187 16.51 -0.19 -14.62
N ASN A 188 16.04 -1.43 -14.77
CA ASN A 188 15.13 -2.05 -13.81
C ASN A 188 15.91 -2.46 -12.55
N PRO A 189 15.65 -1.87 -11.37
CA PRO A 189 16.39 -2.19 -10.14
C PRO A 189 16.17 -3.64 -9.68
N CYS A 190 15.07 -4.29 -10.09
CA CYS A 190 14.85 -5.73 -9.85
C CYS A 190 15.72 -6.63 -10.74
N LYS A 191 16.36 -6.07 -11.78
CA LYS A 191 17.25 -6.77 -12.72
C LYS A 191 18.72 -6.40 -12.52
N GLU A 192 19.02 -5.46 -11.64
CA GLU A 192 20.40 -5.10 -11.32
C GLU A 192 20.98 -6.12 -10.33
N PRO A 193 22.18 -6.67 -10.60
CA PRO A 193 22.82 -7.57 -9.65
C PRO A 193 23.10 -6.81 -8.35
N ILE A 194 22.67 -7.38 -7.22
CA ILE A 194 22.99 -6.85 -5.89
C ILE A 194 24.51 -6.90 -5.75
N SER A 195 25.17 -5.73 -5.84
CA SER A 195 26.58 -5.62 -5.50
C SER A 195 26.71 -5.77 -3.98
N ASN A 196 27.23 -6.91 -3.52
CA ASN A 196 27.62 -7.07 -2.13
C ASN A 196 28.81 -6.13 -1.87
N SER A 197 28.54 -4.93 -1.33
CA SER A 197 29.52 -4.02 -0.76
C SER A 197 29.59 -4.21 0.75
#